data_AF-A0A7S4BCR4-F1
#
_entry.id   AF-A0A7S4BCR4-F1
#
_cell.length_a   1.000
_cell.length_b   1.000
_cell.length_c   1.000
_cell.angle_alpha   90.00
_cell.angle_beta   90.00
_cell.angle_gamma   90.00
#
_symmetry.space_group_name_H-M   'P 1'
#
loop_
_entity.id
_entity.type
_entity.pdbx_description
1 polymer ?
#
loop_
_entity_poly.entity_id
_entity_poly.type
_entity_poly.pdbx_seq_one_letter_code
_entity_poly.pdbx_strand_id
1 'polypeptide(L)'
;TAEPMASEGSEKPEPVPVGVPLSALQQFLCALRAQDWESAKLLAYRILTDDPTNDVVLKCVPEIDRQLARQEEEEGEEDEGEEGDDDEGGEGEGGDAGLAVGSGGTDDAAADDD
;
A
#
# COMPACT_ATOMS: atom_id res chain seq x y z
N THR A 1 -37.49 -12.78 62.37
CA THR A 1 -37.63 -12.78 60.91
C THR A 1 -36.56 -11.84 60.39
N ALA A 2 -35.57 -12.38 59.68
CA ALA A 2 -34.41 -11.65 59.19
C ALA A 2 -34.65 -11.27 57.72
N GLU A 3 -34.45 -10.00 57.39
CA GLU A 3 -34.24 -9.54 56.01
C GLU A 3 -33.12 -8.51 56.03
N PRO A 4 -31.96 -8.81 55.43
CA PRO A 4 -30.99 -7.81 55.08
C PRO A 4 -30.81 -7.71 53.55
N MET A 5 -30.45 -6.50 53.12
CA MET A 5 -29.68 -6.18 51.91
C MET A 5 -30.45 -5.95 50.60
N ALA A 6 -30.63 -4.67 50.28
CA ALA A 6 -30.52 -4.19 48.91
C ALA A 6 -29.29 -3.27 48.85
N SER A 7 -28.13 -3.88 48.62
CA SER A 7 -26.99 -3.21 48.01
C SER A 7 -26.95 -3.71 46.58
N GLU A 8 -26.85 -2.79 45.63
CA GLU A 8 -25.87 -2.85 44.54
C GLU A 8 -26.18 -1.68 43.60
N GLY A 9 -25.35 -0.65 43.72
CA GLY A 9 -25.27 0.42 42.74
C GLY A 9 -24.87 -0.20 41.42
N SER A 10 -25.74 -0.04 40.42
CA SER A 10 -25.41 -0.36 39.04
C SER A 10 -24.44 0.70 38.53
N GLU A 11 -23.15 0.55 38.86
CA GLU A 11 -22.07 1.33 38.28
C GLU A 11 -22.01 0.99 36.80
N LYS A 12 -22.58 1.89 36.00
CA LYS A 12 -22.49 1.90 34.55
C LYS A 12 -21.00 2.00 34.19
N PRO A 13 -20.39 0.97 33.56
CA PRO A 13 -18.96 1.01 33.28
C PRO A 13 -18.68 2.18 32.34
N GLU A 14 -17.85 3.12 32.79
CA GLU A 14 -17.33 4.18 31.94
C GLU A 14 -16.50 3.54 30.82
N PRO A 15 -16.67 3.98 29.55
CA PRO A 15 -15.88 3.47 28.45
C PRO A 15 -14.43 3.88 28.70
N VAL A 16 -13.61 2.92 29.08
CA VAL A 16 -12.15 3.09 29.11
C VAL A 16 -11.70 3.58 27.73
N PRO A 17 -10.72 4.50 27.65
CA PRO A 17 -10.13 4.89 26.39
C PRO A 17 -9.56 3.64 25.73
N VAL A 18 -10.30 3.14 24.74
CA VAL A 18 -9.97 1.96 23.94
C VAL A 18 -8.80 2.36 23.06
N GLY A 19 -7.59 2.31 23.63
CA GLY A 19 -6.40 2.04 22.84
C GLY A 19 -6.63 0.76 22.06
N VAL A 20 -5.97 0.65 20.90
CA VAL A 20 -6.12 -0.45 19.94
C VAL A 20 -6.40 -1.78 20.65
N PRO A 21 -7.50 -2.48 20.33
CA PRO A 21 -7.81 -3.74 20.97
C PRO A 21 -6.62 -4.69 20.76
N LEU A 22 -5.98 -5.08 21.87
CA LEU A 22 -4.80 -5.95 21.85
C LEU A 22 -5.04 -7.22 21.03
N SER A 23 -6.29 -7.70 21.01
CA SER A 23 -6.74 -8.80 20.17
C SER A 23 -6.56 -8.53 18.68
N ALA A 24 -6.86 -7.33 18.17
CA ALA A 24 -6.67 -6.97 16.77
C ALA A 24 -5.19 -6.91 16.40
N LEU A 25 -4.36 -6.31 17.25
CA LEU A 25 -2.90 -6.28 17.02
C LEU A 25 -2.29 -7.69 17.07
N GLN A 26 -2.74 -8.53 18.00
CA GLN A 26 -2.30 -9.93 18.08
C GLN A 26 -2.72 -10.72 16.83
N GLN A 27 -3.96 -10.54 16.37
CA GLN A 27 -4.44 -11.15 15.12
C GLN A 27 -3.62 -10.69 13.92
N PHE A 28 -3.30 -9.40 13.84
CA PHE A 28 -2.48 -8.83 12.78
C PHE A 28 -1.07 -9.47 12.75
N LEU A 29 -0.43 -9.58 13.91
CA LEU A 29 0.89 -10.24 14.01
C LEU A 29 0.82 -11.74 13.68
N CYS A 30 -0.28 -12.42 14.04
CA CYS A 30 -0.51 -13.80 13.63
C CYS A 30 -0.67 -13.94 12.11
N ALA A 31 -1.41 -13.04 11.46
CA ALA A 31 -1.58 -13.02 10.00
C ALA A 31 -0.24 -12.79 9.29
N LEU A 32 0.57 -11.83 9.77
CA LEU A 32 1.93 -11.61 9.25
C LEU A 32 2.82 -12.85 9.38
N ARG A 33 2.76 -13.57 10.50
CA ARG A 33 3.54 -14.80 10.69
C ARG A 33 3.05 -15.94 9.79
N ALA A 34 1.74 -16.00 9.54
CA ALA A 34 1.13 -16.97 8.65
C ALA A 34 1.32 -16.61 7.16
N GLN A 35 1.92 -15.45 6.85
CA GLN A 35 2.02 -14.89 5.49
C GLN A 35 0.64 -14.71 4.84
N ASP A 36 -0.39 -14.49 5.66
CA ASP A 36 -1.73 -14.15 5.20
C ASP A 36 -1.82 -12.63 5.05
N TRP A 37 -1.35 -12.16 3.90
CA TRP A 37 -1.18 -10.74 3.61
C TRP A 37 -2.52 -10.02 3.44
N GLU A 38 -3.55 -10.69 2.93
CA GLU A 38 -4.91 -10.14 2.80
C GLU A 38 -5.55 -9.87 4.17
N SER A 39 -5.54 -10.88 5.05
CA SER A 39 -6.03 -10.72 6.41
C SER A 39 -5.21 -9.69 7.18
N ALA A 40 -3.89 -9.66 6.98
CA ALA A 40 -3.02 -8.66 7.60
C ALA A 40 -3.39 -7.24 7.17
N LYS A 41 -3.68 -7.01 5.89
CA LYS A 41 -4.09 -5.70 5.35
C LYS A 41 -5.43 -5.23 5.92
N LEU A 42 -6.42 -6.12 5.98
CA LEU A 42 -7.72 -5.80 6.60
C LEU A 42 -7.58 -5.43 8.09
N LEU A 43 -6.79 -6.21 8.84
CA LEU A 43 -6.54 -5.95 10.25
C LEU A 43 -5.73 -4.66 10.44
N ALA A 44 -4.78 -4.36 9.56
CA ALA A 44 -4.03 -3.12 9.57
C ALA A 44 -4.94 -1.90 9.43
N TYR A 45 -5.83 -1.86 8.43
CA TYR A 45 -6.77 -0.74 8.27
C TYR A 45 -7.75 -0.62 9.43
N ARG A 46 -8.19 -1.75 10.00
CA ARG A 46 -9.02 -1.74 11.20
C ARG A 46 -8.29 -1.08 12.37
N ILE A 47 -7.04 -1.48 12.63
CA ILE A 47 -6.21 -0.89 13.67
C ILE A 47 -5.98 0.59 13.41
N LEU A 48 -5.69 0.99 12.17
CA LEU A 48 -5.46 2.40 11.81
C LEU A 48 -6.73 3.25 11.88
N THR A 49 -7.91 2.63 11.78
CA THR A 49 -9.20 3.31 11.99
C THR A 49 -9.38 3.67 13.46
N ASP A 50 -9.01 2.76 14.37
CA ASP A 50 -9.06 2.98 15.81
C ASP A 50 -7.87 3.84 16.32
N ASP A 51 -6.67 3.67 15.74
CA ASP A 51 -5.44 4.37 16.07
C ASP A 51 -4.60 4.67 14.81
N PRO A 52 -4.83 5.84 14.17
CA PRO A 52 -4.09 6.24 12.98
C PRO A 52 -2.63 6.60 13.26
N THR A 53 -2.23 6.70 14.54
CA THR A 53 -0.85 7.01 14.95
C THR A 53 0.00 5.78 15.17
N ASN A 54 -0.53 4.59 14.87
CA ASN A 54 0.15 3.34 15.09
C ASN A 54 1.31 3.13 14.10
N ASP A 55 2.50 3.59 14.47
CA ASP A 55 3.72 3.49 13.66
C ASP A 55 4.08 2.06 13.25
N VAL A 56 3.75 1.06 14.09
CA VAL A 56 4.05 -0.35 13.79
C VAL A 56 3.27 -0.79 12.58
N VAL A 57 1.95 -0.56 12.58
CA VAL A 57 1.08 -0.94 11.47
C VAL A 57 1.40 -0.12 10.22
N LEU A 58 1.59 1.20 10.35
CA LEU A 58 1.94 2.08 9.22
C LEU A 58 3.22 1.64 8.48
N LYS A 59 4.23 1.15 9.21
CA LYS A 59 5.46 0.62 8.60
C LYS A 59 5.27 -0.73 7.93
N CYS A 60 4.31 -1.53 8.37
CA CYS A 60 4.02 -2.84 7.81
C CYS A 60 3.14 -2.77 6.56
N VAL A 61 2.25 -1.78 6.42
CA VAL A 61 1.37 -1.62 5.23
C VAL A 61 2.14 -1.71 3.91
N PRO A 62 3.22 -0.95 3.66
CA PRO A 62 3.93 -1.02 2.38
C PRO A 62 4.58 -2.38 2.13
N GLU A 63 5.00 -3.09 3.17
CA GLU A 63 5.53 -4.45 3.03
C GLU A 63 4.42 -5.44 2.68
N ILE A 64 3.25 -5.33 3.32
CA ILE A 64 2.07 -6.16 3.02
C ILE A 64 1.62 -5.94 1.57
N ASP A 65 1.53 -4.68 1.13
CA ASP A 65 1.16 -4.34 -0.26
C ASP A 65 2.16 -4.93 -1.27
N ARG A 66 3.46 -4.89 -0.95
CA ARG A 66 4.49 -5.49 -1.81
C ARG A 66 4.37 -7.01 -1.91
N GLN A 67 4.01 -7.68 -0.82
CA GLN A 67 3.83 -9.14 -0.81
C GLN A 67 2.53 -9.56 -1.52
N LEU A 68 1.47 -8.75 -1.42
CA LEU A 68 0.24 -8.95 -2.20
C LEU A 68 0.51 -8.80 -3.70
N ALA A 69 1.16 -7.72 -4.12
CA ALA A 69 1.51 -7.50 -5.53
C ALA A 69 2.36 -8.66 -6.11
N ARG A 70 3.28 -9.23 -5.32
CA ARG A 70 4.07 -10.40 -5.74
C ARG A 70 3.25 -11.67 -5.91
N GLN A 71 2.27 -11.90 -5.04
CA GLN A 71 1.37 -13.06 -5.20
C GLN A 71 0.44 -12.86 -6.40
N GLU A 72 -0.04 -11.64 -6.62
CA GLU A 72 -0.84 -11.31 -7.81
C GLU A 72 -0.02 -11.44 -9.10
N GLU A 73 1.28 -11.11 -9.09
CA GLU A 73 2.19 -11.38 -10.20
C GLU A 73 2.42 -12.88 -10.42
N GLU A 74 2.64 -13.67 -9.35
CA GLU A 74 2.82 -15.13 -9.45
C GLU A 74 1.55 -15.88 -9.89
N GLU A 75 0.37 -15.38 -9.55
CA GLU A 75 -0.93 -15.90 -10.00
C GLU A 75 -1.37 -15.31 -11.35
N GLY A 76 -0.71 -14.23 -11.80
CA GLY A 76 -1.02 -13.46 -13.01
C GLY A 76 -0.17 -13.77 -14.23
N GLU A 77 0.78 -14.71 -14.16
CA GLU A 77 1.53 -15.19 -15.35
C GLU A 77 0.67 -16.06 -16.30
N GLU A 78 -0.66 -16.06 -16.16
CA GLU A 78 -1.64 -16.62 -17.09
C GLU A 78 -2.69 -15.58 -17.56
N ASP A 79 -2.35 -14.31 -17.80
CA ASP A 79 -3.24 -13.45 -18.60
C ASP A 79 -2.48 -12.52 -19.55
N GLU A 80 -2.53 -12.90 -20.83
CA GLU A 80 -2.12 -12.13 -21.99
C GLU A 80 -3.06 -10.90 -22.13
N GLY A 81 -2.55 -9.67 -21.99
CA GLY A 81 -3.43 -8.50 -22.09
C GLY A 81 -2.72 -7.16 -22.14
N GLU A 82 -1.76 -7.00 -23.06
CA GLU A 82 -1.19 -5.70 -23.40
C GLU A 82 -2.21 -4.89 -24.24
N GLU A 83 -3.08 -4.13 -23.57
CA GLU A 83 -4.01 -3.20 -24.23
C GLU A 83 -4.09 -1.91 -23.39
N GLY A 84 -3.40 -0.84 -23.81
CA GLY A 84 -3.54 0.46 -23.14
C GLY A 84 -2.54 1.54 -23.53
N ASP A 85 -2.44 1.87 -24.83
CA ASP A 85 -1.95 3.19 -25.24
C ASP A 85 -3.15 4.03 -25.70
N ASP A 86 -3.69 4.81 -24.76
CA ASP A 86 -4.71 5.84 -24.96
C ASP A 86 -3.99 7.20 -25.07
N ASP A 87 -3.61 7.60 -26.28
CA ASP A 87 -3.20 8.98 -26.59
C ASP A 87 -4.24 9.62 -27.53
N GLU A 88 -5.32 10.10 -26.94
CA GLU A 88 -6.21 11.08 -27.58
C GLU A 88 -5.64 12.50 -27.45
N GLY A 89 -5.43 13.18 -28.58
CA GLY A 89 -5.72 14.61 -28.67
C GLY A 89 -4.57 15.52 -29.13
N GLY A 90 -4.46 15.70 -30.45
CA GLY A 90 -3.57 16.70 -31.03
C GLY A 90 -3.97 17.14 -32.43
N GLU A 91 -5.17 17.73 -32.58
CA GLU A 91 -5.55 18.48 -33.78
C GLU A 91 -4.70 19.76 -33.87
N GLY A 92 -3.55 19.66 -34.54
CA GLY A 92 -2.63 20.76 -34.82
C GLY A 92 -2.46 20.92 -36.33
N GLU A 93 -3.22 21.85 -36.88
CA GLU A 93 -3.23 22.30 -38.28
C GLU A 93 -1.82 22.51 -38.86
N GLY A 94 -1.62 21.98 -40.07
CA GLY A 94 -0.35 21.96 -40.78
C GLY A 94 0.22 23.36 -41.06
N GLY A 95 1.35 23.66 -40.43
CA GLY A 95 2.23 24.78 -40.73
C GLY A 95 3.43 24.34 -41.57
N ASP A 96 3.48 24.86 -42.79
CA ASP A 96 4.53 24.74 -43.80
C ASP A 96 5.89 25.34 -43.36
N ALA A 97 6.95 24.78 -43.94
CA ALA A 97 8.30 25.31 -44.15
C ALA A 97 9.27 25.48 -42.97
N GLY A 98 10.43 24.80 -43.09
CA GLY A 98 11.61 25.12 -42.29
C GLY A 98 12.83 24.22 -42.48
N LEU A 99 13.41 24.24 -43.68
CA LEU A 99 14.78 23.83 -43.99
C LEU A 99 15.81 24.17 -42.87
N ALA A 100 16.61 23.19 -42.45
CA ALA A 100 18.04 23.31 -42.07
C ALA A 100 18.53 21.95 -41.53
N VAL A 101 19.01 21.02 -42.36
CA VAL A 101 20.46 20.83 -42.65
C VAL A 101 21.37 21.26 -41.49
N GLY A 102 21.80 20.29 -40.69
CA GLY A 102 22.85 20.43 -39.69
C GLY A 102 23.81 19.26 -39.76
N SER A 103 24.80 19.40 -40.64
CA SER A 103 25.94 18.50 -40.82
C SER A 103 26.94 18.60 -39.66
N GLY A 104 27.63 17.50 -39.34
CA GLY A 104 28.91 17.49 -38.62
C GLY A 104 28.86 16.75 -37.29
N GLY A 105 29.79 15.86 -36.93
CA GLY A 105 31.03 15.39 -37.56
C GLY A 105 31.36 14.03 -36.95
N THR A 106 31.80 13.08 -37.78
CA THR A 106 33.21 12.66 -37.88
C THR A 106 33.84 12.26 -36.55
N ASP A 107 33.78 10.97 -36.26
CA ASP A 107 34.97 10.13 -36.09
C ASP A 107 36.32 10.86 -35.94
N ASP A 108 36.89 10.80 -34.74
CA ASP A 108 38.32 10.99 -34.45
C ASP A 108 38.61 10.22 -33.15
N ALA A 109 39.17 9.00 -33.21
CA ALA A 109 40.59 8.67 -33.34
C ALA A 109 41.34 8.57 -31.98
N ALA A 110 41.77 7.35 -31.69
CA ALA A 110 43.07 6.90 -31.17
C ALA A 110 43.82 7.65 -30.04
N ALA A 111 44.22 6.88 -29.02
CA ALA A 111 45.55 6.78 -28.36
C ALA A 111 45.34 6.37 -26.88
N ASP A 112 45.76 5.19 -26.41
CA ASP A 112 47.14 4.77 -26.09
C ASP A 112 47.76 5.63 -24.97
N ASP A 113 47.88 5.08 -23.76
CA ASP A 113 49.11 5.13 -22.95
C ASP A 113 49.02 4.12 -21.79
N ASP A 114 50.14 3.39 -21.61
CA ASP A 114 50.46 2.33 -20.65
C ASP A 114 50.74 2.85 -19.23
#